data_AF-A0A932RDX6-F1
#
_entry.id   AF-A0A932RDX6-F1
#
_cell.length_a   1.000
_cell.length_b   1.000
_cell.length_c   1.000
_cell.angle_alpha   90.00
_cell.angle_beta   90.00
_cell.angle_gamma   90.00
#
_symmetry.space_group_name_H-M   'P 1'
#
loop_
_entity.id
_entity.type
_entity.pdbx_description
1 polymer ?
#
loop_
_entity_poly.entity_id
_entity_poly.type
_entity_poly.pdbx_seq_one_letter_code
_entity_poly.pdbx_strand_id
1 'polypeptide(L)'
;MRTKLTIVLLSLAIVATMALNVMADCQNRIILSATPDGAAIASRGNAEVRDRGGRQRFKVSMEANVADGTSFFVYADGQSVGDLTIQLRRAEFEVQSDDFQPMPPELDPVCGVSLVEVVDADGSLILSGNF
;
A
#
# COMPACT_ATOMS: atom_id res chain seq x y z
N MET A 1 73.79 -17.68 11.50
CA MET A 1 73.45 -18.76 10.55
C MET A 1 71.96 -19.07 10.69
N ARG A 2 71.23 -19.04 9.56
CA ARG A 2 69.79 -19.32 9.34
C ARG A 2 68.78 -18.19 9.58
N THR A 3 68.72 -17.31 8.58
CA THR A 3 67.55 -16.54 8.11
C THR A 3 66.29 -17.41 8.00
N LYS A 4 65.13 -16.86 8.39
CA LYS A 4 63.84 -17.25 7.81
C LYS A 4 63.04 -15.99 7.46
N LEU A 5 63.05 -15.72 6.16
CA LEU A 5 62.16 -14.82 5.44
C LEU A 5 60.79 -15.53 5.37
N THR A 6 59.70 -14.87 5.79
CA THR A 6 58.35 -15.33 5.46
C THR A 6 57.52 -14.12 5.05
N ILE A 7 57.36 -13.94 3.75
CA ILE A 7 56.42 -13.02 3.10
C ILE A 7 55.15 -13.83 2.84
N VAL A 8 53.98 -13.43 3.34
CA VAL A 8 52.68 -13.87 2.78
C VAL A 8 51.63 -12.76 2.92
N LEU A 9 51.47 -12.06 1.79
CA LEU A 9 50.22 -11.68 1.12
C LEU A 9 49.11 -10.92 1.87
N LEU A 10 49.02 -9.65 1.47
CA LEU A 10 47.88 -8.76 1.41
C LEU A 10 46.64 -9.45 0.79
N SER A 11 45.50 -9.43 1.48
CA SER A 11 44.20 -9.68 0.85
C SER A 11 43.17 -8.68 1.41
N LEU A 12 42.97 -7.61 0.64
CA LEU A 12 41.92 -6.61 0.82
C LEU A 12 40.62 -7.20 0.26
N ALA A 13 39.71 -7.65 1.14
CA ALA A 13 38.38 -8.07 0.75
C ALA A 13 37.42 -6.87 0.81
N ILE A 14 37.23 -6.18 -0.32
CA ILE A 14 36.13 -5.22 -0.46
C ILE A 14 34.88 -6.05 -0.77
N VAL A 15 34.09 -6.35 0.25
CA VAL A 15 32.78 -6.97 0.07
C VAL A 15 31.82 -5.87 -0.39
N ALA A 16 31.61 -5.76 -1.70
CA ALA A 16 30.52 -4.98 -2.25
C ALA A 16 29.21 -5.75 -2.03
N THR A 17 28.53 -5.49 -0.91
CA THR A 17 27.13 -5.88 -0.73
C THR A 17 26.27 -5.01 -1.65
N MET A 18 26.13 -5.43 -2.91
CA MET A 18 25.02 -4.96 -3.73
C MET A 18 23.75 -5.55 -3.13
N ALA A 19 23.04 -4.75 -2.35
CA ALA A 19 21.64 -5.02 -2.02
C ALA A 19 20.87 -4.94 -3.35
N LEU A 20 20.73 -6.08 -4.01
CA LEU A 20 19.64 -6.27 -4.96
C LEU A 20 18.38 -6.14 -4.12
N ASN A 21 17.80 -4.94 -4.11
CA ASN A 21 16.38 -4.80 -3.84
C ASN A 21 15.71 -5.59 -4.96
N VAL A 22 15.57 -6.90 -4.77
CA VAL A 22 14.56 -7.67 -5.48
C VAL A 22 13.30 -6.88 -5.17
N MET A 23 12.81 -6.11 -6.13
CA MET A 23 11.48 -5.53 -6.04
C MET A 23 10.58 -6.75 -5.91
N ALA A 24 10.26 -7.08 -4.65
CA ALA A 24 9.47 -8.24 -4.37
C ALA A 24 8.11 -7.92 -4.94
N ASP A 25 7.81 -8.48 -6.11
CA ASP A 25 6.48 -8.47 -6.68
C ASP A 25 5.53 -8.87 -5.54
N CYS A 26 4.65 -7.96 -5.14
CA CYS A 26 3.67 -8.23 -4.11
C CYS A 26 2.29 -8.30 -4.72
N GLN A 27 1.42 -9.07 -4.09
CA GLN A 27 0.00 -9.05 -4.37
C GLN A 27 -0.75 -9.48 -3.13
N ASN A 28 -1.32 -8.50 -2.42
CA ASN A 28 -2.09 -8.75 -1.21
C ASN A 28 -3.47 -8.12 -1.35
N ARG A 29 -4.48 -8.77 -0.76
CA ARG A 29 -5.84 -8.27 -0.67
C ARG A 29 -6.41 -8.56 0.70
N ILE A 30 -7.06 -7.57 1.28
CA ILE A 30 -7.67 -7.67 2.61
C ILE A 30 -9.14 -7.29 2.57
N ILE A 31 -9.92 -7.89 3.46
CA ILE A 31 -11.29 -7.43 3.74
C ILE A 31 -11.21 -6.37 4.83
N LEU A 32 -11.83 -5.21 4.58
CA LEU A 32 -11.88 -4.16 5.57
C LEU A 32 -13.01 -4.45 6.58
N SER A 33 -12.70 -4.26 7.85
CA SER A 33 -13.65 -4.43 8.94
C SER A 33 -14.44 -3.15 9.15
N ALA A 34 -15.77 -3.28 9.26
CA ALA A 34 -16.63 -2.16 9.59
C ALA A 34 -16.54 -1.81 11.08
N THR A 35 -16.46 -0.52 11.37
CA THR A 35 -16.66 0.03 12.72
C THR A 35 -18.15 0.03 13.07
N PRO A 36 -18.56 0.44 14.30
CA PRO A 36 -19.97 0.65 14.60
C PRO A 36 -20.68 1.60 13.63
N ASP A 37 -20.02 2.70 13.24
CA ASP A 37 -20.57 3.68 12.29
C ASP A 37 -20.70 3.09 10.88
N GLY A 38 -19.70 2.32 10.45
CA GLY A 38 -19.78 1.56 9.20
C GLY A 38 -20.88 0.50 9.20
N ALA A 39 -21.05 -0.22 10.30
CA ALA A 39 -22.12 -1.21 10.45
C ALA A 39 -23.51 -0.56 10.38
N ALA A 40 -23.68 0.67 10.90
CA ALA A 40 -24.93 1.42 10.85
C ALA A 40 -25.39 1.70 9.40
N ILE A 41 -24.45 1.87 8.47
CA ILE A 41 -24.74 2.05 7.04
C ILE A 41 -24.55 0.76 6.23
N ALA A 42 -24.47 -0.39 6.90
CA ALA A 42 -24.20 -1.69 6.29
C ALA A 42 -22.97 -1.68 5.35
N SER A 43 -21.90 -0.97 5.74
CA SER A 43 -20.70 -0.85 4.92
C SER A 43 -19.92 -2.16 4.83
N ARG A 44 -19.29 -2.38 3.68
CA ARG A 44 -18.37 -3.48 3.41
C ARG A 44 -17.30 -2.99 2.46
N GLY A 45 -16.10 -3.55 2.53
CA GLY A 45 -15.06 -3.18 1.57
C GLY A 45 -13.86 -4.11 1.56
N ASN A 46 -12.97 -3.87 0.60
CA ASN A 46 -11.69 -4.53 0.52
C ASN A 46 -10.64 -3.56 -0.04
N ALA A 47 -9.38 -3.83 0.28
CA ALA A 47 -8.23 -3.12 -0.26
C ALA A 47 -7.27 -4.12 -0.92
N GLU A 48 -6.63 -3.71 -2.01
CA GLU A 48 -5.65 -4.49 -2.77
C GLU A 48 -4.40 -3.65 -3.04
N VAL A 49 -3.24 -4.26 -2.81
CA VAL A 49 -1.93 -3.76 -3.23
C VAL A 49 -1.30 -4.76 -4.19
N ARG A 50 -0.66 -4.26 -5.24
CA ARG A 50 0.05 -5.11 -6.18
C ARG A 50 1.25 -4.39 -6.78
N ASP A 51 2.41 -5.03 -6.79
CA ASP A 51 3.54 -4.67 -7.65
C ASP A 51 3.89 -5.88 -8.52
N ARG A 52 3.98 -5.67 -9.83
CA ARG A 52 4.45 -6.68 -10.78
C ARG A 52 5.37 -6.04 -11.80
N GLY A 53 6.66 -6.35 -11.73
CA GLY A 53 7.65 -5.83 -12.67
C GLY A 53 7.73 -4.30 -12.66
N GLY A 54 7.56 -3.67 -11.50
CA GLY A 54 7.59 -2.21 -11.32
C GLY A 54 6.27 -1.49 -11.61
N ARG A 55 5.23 -2.23 -12.04
CA ARG A 55 3.88 -1.69 -12.22
C ARG A 55 3.07 -1.90 -10.94
N GLN A 56 2.99 -0.83 -10.18
CA GLN A 56 2.31 -0.76 -8.89
C GLN A 56 0.83 -0.43 -9.08
N ARG A 57 -0.04 -0.98 -8.23
CA ARG A 57 -1.49 -0.71 -8.19
C ARG A 57 -1.97 -0.73 -6.76
N PHE A 58 -2.75 0.28 -6.40
CA PHE A 58 -3.50 0.36 -5.15
C PHE A 58 -4.98 0.52 -5.48
N LYS A 59 -5.84 -0.26 -4.83
CA LYS A 59 -7.29 -0.23 -5.05
C LYS A 59 -8.04 -0.39 -3.74
N VAL A 60 -9.09 0.41 -3.58
CA VAL A 60 -10.07 0.28 -2.50
C VAL A 60 -11.46 0.25 -3.10
N SER A 61 -12.25 -0.75 -2.71
CA SER A 61 -13.66 -0.85 -3.10
C SER A 61 -14.52 -0.88 -1.84
N MET A 62 -15.63 -0.14 -1.85
CA MET A 62 -16.61 -0.16 -0.77
C MET A 62 -18.04 -0.29 -1.30
N GLU A 63 -18.91 -0.86 -0.47
CA GLU A 63 -20.36 -0.81 -0.60
C GLU A 63 -20.93 -0.17 0.66
N ALA A 64 -22.00 0.61 0.53
CA ALA A 64 -22.71 1.18 1.68
C ALA A 64 -24.18 1.46 1.34
N ASN A 65 -25.06 1.45 2.35
CA ASN A 65 -26.48 1.77 2.24
C ASN A 65 -26.72 3.25 2.52
N VAL A 66 -26.20 4.11 1.65
CA VAL A 66 -26.31 5.58 1.71
C VAL A 66 -26.85 6.12 0.38
N ALA A 67 -27.13 7.41 0.31
CA ALA A 67 -27.55 8.05 -0.93
C ALA A 67 -26.41 8.06 -1.96
N ASP A 68 -26.77 8.02 -3.25
CA ASP A 68 -25.79 8.27 -4.30
C ASP A 68 -25.22 9.69 -4.17
N GLY A 69 -23.93 9.83 -4.45
CA GLY A 69 -23.18 11.06 -4.26
C GLY A 69 -22.61 11.25 -2.84
N THR A 70 -22.89 10.35 -1.88
CA THR A 70 -22.17 10.36 -0.60
C THR A 70 -20.70 10.04 -0.82
N SER A 71 -19.83 10.89 -0.29
CA SER A 71 -18.37 10.77 -0.40
C SER A 71 -17.75 10.22 0.89
N PHE A 72 -16.70 9.43 0.71
CA PHE A 72 -15.80 8.94 1.75
C PHE A 72 -14.36 9.21 1.30
N PHE A 73 -13.43 9.16 2.26
CA PHE A 73 -12.03 9.46 2.06
C PHE A 73 -11.19 8.25 2.41
N VAL A 74 -10.25 7.89 1.54
CA VAL A 74 -9.34 6.77 1.73
C VAL A 74 -8.04 7.29 2.32
N TYR A 75 -7.62 6.66 3.41
CA TYR A 75 -6.33 6.89 4.03
C TYR A 75 -5.49 5.61 3.95
N ALA A 76 -4.22 5.77 3.59
CA ALA A 76 -3.19 4.73 3.66
C ALA A 76 -2.11 5.19 4.63
N ASP A 77 -1.85 4.40 5.68
CA ASP A 77 -0.88 4.73 6.74
C ASP A 77 -1.03 6.16 7.30
N GLY A 78 -2.29 6.61 7.43
CA GLY A 78 -2.66 7.93 7.93
C GLY A 78 -2.53 9.09 6.92
N GLN A 79 -2.13 8.83 5.68
CA GLN A 79 -2.10 9.82 4.59
C GLN A 79 -3.36 9.70 3.72
N SER A 80 -3.96 10.84 3.35
CA SER A 80 -5.09 10.85 2.41
C SER A 80 -4.60 10.52 1.00
N VAL A 81 -5.20 9.51 0.38
CA VAL A 81 -4.77 9.03 -0.95
C VAL A 81 -5.83 9.14 -2.03
N GLY A 82 -7.10 9.32 -1.66
CA GLY A 82 -8.18 9.48 -2.62
C GLY A 82 -9.56 9.54 -1.99
N ASP A 83 -10.56 9.75 -2.84
CA ASP A 83 -11.96 9.79 -2.48
C ASP A 83 -12.76 8.63 -3.10
N LEU A 84 -13.84 8.25 -2.43
CA LEU A 84 -14.81 7.25 -2.85
C LEU A 84 -16.17 7.92 -2.90
N THR A 85 -16.80 7.97 -4.08
CA THR A 85 -18.16 8.50 -4.22
C THR A 85 -19.13 7.38 -4.54
N ILE A 86 -20.15 7.19 -3.70
CA ILE A 86 -21.13 6.12 -3.85
C ILE A 86 -22.02 6.38 -5.07
N GLN A 87 -22.13 5.37 -5.92
CA GLN A 87 -23.11 5.26 -6.99
C GLN A 87 -23.67 3.85 -7.02
N LEU A 88 -24.99 3.70 -7.05
CA LEU A 88 -25.65 2.39 -7.00
C LEU A 88 -25.14 1.53 -5.83
N ARG A 89 -24.98 2.18 -4.65
CA ARG A 89 -24.49 1.59 -3.39
C ARG A 89 -23.02 1.12 -3.38
N ARG A 90 -22.23 1.46 -4.39
CA ARG A 90 -20.83 1.05 -4.51
C ARG A 90 -19.92 2.24 -4.82
N ALA A 91 -18.67 2.16 -4.41
CA ALA A 91 -17.62 3.10 -4.80
C ALA A 91 -16.29 2.36 -4.96
N GLU A 92 -15.44 2.89 -5.82
CA GLU A 92 -14.12 2.35 -6.08
C GLU A 92 -13.12 3.49 -6.31
N PHE A 93 -11.96 3.34 -5.67
CA PHE A 93 -10.80 4.18 -5.86
C PHE A 93 -9.67 3.28 -6.34
N GLU A 94 -8.99 3.69 -7.41
CA GLU A 94 -7.88 2.94 -7.98
C GLU A 94 -6.82 3.90 -8.51
N VAL A 95 -5.58 3.62 -8.15
CA VAL A 95 -4.41 4.28 -8.72
C VAL A 95 -3.42 3.22 -9.16
N GLN A 96 -2.82 3.43 -10.33
CA GLN A 96 -1.87 2.53 -10.94
C GLN A 96 -0.70 3.35 -11.48
N SER A 97 0.51 2.86 -11.25
CA SER A 97 1.69 3.43 -11.91
C SER A 97 1.84 2.90 -13.33
N ASP A 98 2.30 3.77 -14.21
CA ASP A 98 2.73 3.44 -15.57
C ASP A 98 3.98 4.25 -15.95
N ASP A 99 4.39 4.17 -17.22
CA ASP A 99 5.63 4.78 -17.71
C ASP A 99 5.61 6.32 -17.66
N PHE A 100 4.44 6.95 -17.54
CA PHE A 100 4.24 8.40 -17.52
C PHE A 100 3.64 8.93 -16.22
N GLN A 101 3.00 8.06 -15.44
CA GLN A 101 2.37 8.38 -14.17
C GLN A 101 3.01 7.51 -13.07
N PRO A 102 3.96 8.05 -12.29
CA PRO A 102 4.47 7.33 -11.13
C PRO A 102 3.37 7.16 -10.08
N MET A 103 3.56 6.18 -9.20
CA MET A 103 2.71 6.02 -8.01
C MET A 103 2.83 7.29 -7.14
N PRO A 104 1.74 7.78 -6.51
CA PRO A 104 1.83 8.87 -5.56
C PRO A 104 2.83 8.54 -4.44
N PRO A 105 3.60 9.52 -3.94
CA PRO A 105 4.61 9.29 -2.90
C PRO A 105 4.06 8.65 -1.62
N GLU A 106 2.80 8.92 -1.29
CA GLU A 106 2.09 8.36 -0.14
C GLU A 106 1.83 6.85 -0.27
N LEU A 107 1.92 6.32 -1.50
CA LEU A 107 1.68 4.92 -1.84
C LEU A 107 2.92 4.25 -2.46
N ASP A 108 4.08 4.90 -2.49
CA ASP A 108 5.30 4.35 -3.10
C ASP A 108 6.36 4.02 -2.03
N PRO A 109 6.76 2.73 -1.85
CA PRO A 109 6.28 1.56 -2.57
C PRO A 109 4.93 1.05 -2.08
N VAL A 110 4.08 0.60 -3.01
CA VAL A 110 2.69 0.16 -2.72
C VAL A 110 2.64 -1.08 -1.84
N CYS A 111 3.68 -1.90 -1.93
CA CYS A 111 3.86 -3.07 -1.07
C CYS A 111 4.27 -2.71 0.37
N GLY A 112 4.61 -1.45 0.63
CA GLY A 112 4.90 -0.94 1.97
C GLY A 112 3.65 -0.47 2.72
N VAL A 113 2.51 -0.31 2.03
CA VAL A 113 1.25 0.11 2.65
C VAL A 113 0.83 -0.94 3.67
N SER A 114 0.63 -0.52 4.91
CA SER A 114 0.33 -1.44 6.02
C SER A 114 -1.12 -1.34 6.48
N LEU A 115 -1.65 -0.12 6.61
CA LEU A 115 -2.99 0.18 7.12
C LEU A 115 -3.80 0.91 6.04
N VAL A 116 -5.06 0.49 5.88
CA VAL A 116 -6.06 1.19 5.05
C VAL A 116 -7.26 1.54 5.90
N GLU A 117 -7.70 2.79 5.80
CA GLU A 117 -8.86 3.34 6.49
C GLU A 117 -9.77 4.07 5.50
N VAL A 118 -11.08 3.97 5.72
CA VAL A 118 -12.09 4.73 4.99
C VAL A 118 -12.89 5.55 5.99
N VAL A 119 -12.95 6.86 5.76
CA VAL A 119 -13.50 7.85 6.67
C VAL A 119 -14.62 8.61 5.97
N ASP A 120 -15.69 8.98 6.67
CA ASP A 120 -16.76 9.82 6.10
C ASP A 120 -16.41 11.32 6.12
N ALA A 121 -17.34 12.16 5.66
CA ALA A 121 -17.15 13.61 5.63
C ALA A 121 -17.13 14.29 7.02
N ASP A 122 -17.65 13.61 8.04
CA ASP A 122 -17.65 14.10 9.42
C ASP A 122 -16.38 13.67 10.19
N GLY A 123 -15.52 12.87 9.56
CA GLY A 123 -14.28 12.36 10.16
C GLY A 123 -14.46 11.04 10.90
N SER A 124 -15.61 10.37 10.77
CA SER A 124 -15.88 9.08 11.42
C SER A 124 -15.20 7.96 10.65
N LEU A 125 -14.49 7.07 11.35
CA LEU A 125 -13.89 5.89 10.75
C LEU A 125 -15.00 4.88 10.40
N ILE A 126 -15.10 4.49 9.13
CA ILE A 126 -16.15 3.62 8.60
C ILE A 126 -15.65 2.19 8.36
N LEU A 127 -14.48 2.06 7.73
CA LEU A 127 -13.82 0.78 7.46
C LEU A 127 -12.35 0.88 7.82
N SER A 128 -11.75 -0.20 8.32
CA SER A 128 -10.29 -0.30 8.48
C SER A 128 -9.75 -1.73 8.33
N GLY A 129 -8.49 -1.86 7.95
CA GLY A 129 -7.82 -3.15 7.83
C GLY A 129 -6.31 -3.02 7.60
N ASN A 130 -5.57 -4.08 7.91
CA ASN A 130 -4.12 -4.15 7.70
C ASN A 130 -3.77 -5.28 6.73
N PHE A 131 -2.75 -5.07 5.89
CA PHE A 131 -2.21 -6.05 4.94
C PHE A 131 -1.42 -7.18 5.58
#